data_AF-A0A413MKJ3-F1
#
_entry.id   AF-A0A413MKJ3-F1
#
_cell.length_a   1.000
_cell.length_b   1.000
_cell.length_c   1.000
_cell.angle_alpha   90.00
_cell.angle_beta   90.00
_cell.angle_gamma   90.00
#
_symmetry.space_group_name_H-M   'P 1'
#
loop_
_entity.id
_entity.type
_entity.pdbx_description
1 polymer ?
#
loop_
_entity_poly.entity_id
_entity_poly.type
_entity_poly.pdbx_seq_one_letter_code
_entity_poly.pdbx_strand_id
1 'polypeptide(L)'
;MNFEALVKHISTIQNTLQAQAAHAVNLALTSRNWLMGCYIVEFEQNGEDRAAYGEQLLKKLEQRLKIKGLNERRFREFRRLYLVYPQLKVSVTQYIASQIQIRQSLTAESENGIWKFSTEPLQTETWMIPADRLFNRLSSTHLNTISGIENPVKRAFYEMETIRGC
;
A
#
# COMPACT_ATOMS: atom_id res chain seq x y z
N MET A 1 6.12 -38.35 22.93
CA MET A 1 6.27 -37.56 21.68
C MET A 1 7.20 -38.35 20.76
N ASN A 2 6.77 -38.70 19.55
CA ASN A 2 7.60 -39.45 18.59
C ASN A 2 8.26 -38.50 17.58
N PHE A 3 9.21 -39.02 16.80
CA PHE A 3 9.95 -38.24 15.81
C PHE A 3 9.02 -37.55 14.80
N GLU A 4 7.97 -38.22 14.32
CA GLU A 4 6.98 -37.64 13.40
C GLU A 4 6.24 -36.43 13.98
N ALA A 5 5.85 -36.50 15.26
CA ALA A 5 5.24 -35.36 15.94
C ALA A 5 6.21 -34.17 16.06
N LEU A 6 7.49 -34.43 16.31
CA LEU A 6 8.54 -33.41 16.35
C LEU A 6 8.72 -32.75 14.97
N VAL A 7 8.82 -33.55 13.90
CA VAL A 7 8.93 -33.06 12.51
C VAL A 7 7.73 -32.18 12.17
N LYS A 8 6.51 -32.64 12.44
CA LYS A 8 5.29 -31.87 12.19
C LYS A 8 5.28 -30.54 12.94
N HIS A 9 5.70 -30.52 14.21
CA HIS A 9 5.75 -29.30 15.00
C HIS A 9 6.77 -28.30 14.44
N ILE A 10 7.99 -28.75 14.12
CA ILE A 10 9.03 -27.88 13.54
C ILE A 10 8.57 -27.31 12.20
N SER A 11 8.03 -28.15 11.31
CA SER A 11 7.48 -27.70 10.02
C SER A 11 6.35 -26.69 10.19
N THR A 12 5.47 -26.90 11.17
CA THR A 12 4.37 -25.96 11.46
C THR A 12 4.92 -24.61 11.93
N ILE A 13 5.89 -24.61 12.84
CA ILE A 13 6.54 -23.39 13.34
C ILE A 13 7.21 -22.63 12.19
N GLN A 14 8.03 -23.31 11.39
CA GLN A 14 8.72 -22.71 10.25
C GLN A 14 7.73 -22.08 9.26
N ASN A 15 6.74 -22.84 8.80
CA ASN A 15 5.79 -22.38 7.79
C ASN A 15 4.95 -21.20 8.32
N THR A 16 4.52 -21.26 9.59
CA THR A 16 3.71 -20.21 10.20
C THR A 16 4.51 -18.92 10.36
N LEU A 17 5.73 -18.99 10.90
CA LEU A 17 6.57 -17.80 11.11
C LEU A 17 7.06 -17.21 9.79
N GLN A 18 7.37 -18.05 8.80
CA GLN A 18 7.73 -17.58 7.46
C GLN A 18 6.57 -16.87 6.76
N ALA A 19 5.36 -17.43 6.84
CA ALA A 19 4.16 -16.78 6.30
C ALA A 19 3.88 -15.44 7.02
N GLN A 20 4.03 -15.40 8.34
CA GLN A 20 3.87 -14.18 9.14
C GLN A 20 4.88 -13.09 8.73
N ALA A 21 6.15 -13.46 8.55
CA ALA A 21 7.19 -12.53 8.11
C ALA A 21 6.89 -11.98 6.71
N ALA A 22 6.53 -12.85 5.75
CA ALA A 22 6.15 -12.43 4.41
C ALA A 22 4.93 -11.50 4.41
N HIS A 23 3.93 -11.81 5.25
CA HIS A 23 2.74 -10.98 5.40
C HIS A 23 3.07 -9.59 5.96
N ALA A 24 3.88 -9.50 7.03
CA ALA A 24 4.32 -8.22 7.58
C ALA A 24 5.08 -7.35 6.55
N VAL A 25 5.95 -7.97 5.74
CA VAL A 25 6.63 -7.29 4.63
C VAL A 25 5.62 -6.78 3.60
N ASN A 26 4.61 -7.57 3.24
CA ASN A 26 3.57 -7.15 2.29
C ASN A 26 2.77 -5.94 2.79
N LEU A 27 2.37 -5.92 4.06
CA LEU A 27 1.64 -4.79 4.66
C LEU A 27 2.51 -3.53 4.67
N ALA A 28 3.79 -3.65 5.06
CA ALA A 28 4.73 -2.54 5.06
C ALA A 28 4.96 -1.96 3.66
N LEU A 29 5.17 -2.82 2.66
CA LEU A 29 5.39 -2.39 1.27
C LEU A 29 4.15 -1.73 0.69
N THR A 30 2.96 -2.30 0.92
CA THR A 30 1.69 -1.72 0.46
C THR A 30 1.46 -0.36 1.08
N SER A 31 1.68 -0.22 2.38
CA SER A 31 1.55 1.06 3.09
C SER A 31 2.52 2.11 2.57
N ARG A 32 3.80 1.74 2.41
CA ARG A 32 4.84 2.63 1.87
C ARG A 32 4.47 3.13 0.48
N ASN A 33 4.09 2.21 -0.41
CA ASN A 33 3.78 2.53 -1.80
C ASN A 33 2.52 3.38 -1.92
N TRP A 34 1.48 3.04 -1.17
CA TRP A 34 0.23 3.80 -1.16
C TRP A 34 0.43 5.23 -0.63
N LEU A 35 1.18 5.39 0.47
CA LEU A 35 1.53 6.72 1.00
C LEU A 35 2.35 7.56 0.02
N MET A 36 3.36 6.98 -0.63
CA MET A 36 4.13 7.70 -1.65
C MET A 36 3.21 8.18 -2.77
N GLY A 37 2.26 7.35 -3.21
CA GLY A 37 1.24 7.72 -4.19
C GLY A 37 0.36 8.88 -3.72
N CYS A 38 -0.07 8.84 -2.46
CA CYS A 38 -0.86 9.89 -1.83
C CYS A 38 -0.15 11.25 -1.88
N TYR A 39 1.09 11.32 -1.40
CA TYR A 39 1.89 12.56 -1.43
C TYR A 39 2.11 13.09 -2.84
N ILE A 40 2.33 12.21 -3.81
CA ILE A 40 2.47 12.61 -5.21
C ILE A 40 1.18 13.29 -5.69
N VAL A 41 0.02 12.69 -5.43
CA VAL A 41 -1.27 13.24 -5.88
C VAL A 41 -1.63 14.53 -5.14
N GLU A 42 -1.40 14.61 -3.83
CA GLU A 42 -1.64 15.83 -3.05
C GLU A 42 -0.75 16.99 -3.55
N PHE A 43 0.52 16.72 -3.83
CA PHE A 43 1.44 17.71 -4.39
C PHE A 43 0.97 18.19 -5.78
N GLU A 44 0.52 17.27 -6.64
CA GLU A 44 -0.03 17.60 -7.96
C GLU A 44 -1.31 18.44 -7.88
N GLN A 45 -2.16 18.21 -6.87
CA GLN A 45 -3.43 18.92 -6.70
C GLN A 45 -3.27 20.32 -6.12
N ASN A 46 -2.32 20.51 -5.20
CA ASN A 46 -2.08 21.75 -4.46
C ASN A 46 -1.01 22.67 -5.10
N GLY A 47 -0.27 22.21 -6.11
CA GLY A 47 0.76 23.02 -6.77
C GLY A 47 0.16 24.13 -7.65
N GLU A 48 0.58 25.38 -7.41
CA GLU A 48 0.22 26.57 -8.20
C GLU A 48 0.61 26.47 -9.69
N ASP A 49 1.52 25.55 -10.05
CA ASP A 49 2.12 25.44 -11.38
C ASP A 49 1.89 24.05 -12.01
N ARG A 50 0.60 23.71 -12.22
CA ARG A 50 0.13 22.41 -12.76
C ARG A 50 0.76 22.04 -14.11
N ALA A 51 1.16 23.02 -14.92
CA ALA A 51 1.70 22.80 -16.26
C ALA A 51 3.22 22.53 -16.28
N ALA A 52 3.99 23.10 -15.34
CA ALA A 52 5.45 22.94 -15.31
C ALA A 52 5.93 21.66 -14.60
N TYR A 53 5.14 21.12 -13.67
CA TYR A 53 5.52 19.94 -12.88
C TYR A 53 5.03 18.62 -13.45
N GLY A 54 3.88 18.60 -14.15
CA GLY A 54 3.12 17.38 -14.47
C GLY A 54 3.89 16.27 -15.19
N GLU A 55 4.76 16.59 -16.15
CA GLU A 55 5.52 15.57 -16.89
C GLU A 55 6.87 15.21 -16.25
N GLN A 56 7.47 16.10 -15.46
CA GLN A 56 8.83 15.90 -14.92
C GLN A 56 8.90 15.63 -13.42
N LEU A 57 7.80 15.78 -12.66
CA LEU A 57 7.79 15.60 -11.20
C LEU A 57 8.40 14.27 -10.79
N LEU A 58 7.94 13.17 -11.39
CA LEU A 58 8.37 11.82 -11.03
C LEU A 58 9.85 11.57 -11.38
N LYS A 59 10.33 12.18 -12.46
CA LYS A 59 11.73 12.13 -12.87
C LYS A 59 12.61 12.95 -11.92
N LYS A 60 12.14 14.13 -11.50
CA LYS A 60 12.80 14.95 -10.47
C LYS A 60 12.86 14.21 -9.12
N LEU A 61 11.78 13.51 -8.74
CA LEU A 61 11.76 12.66 -7.54
C LEU A 61 12.81 11.57 -7.60
N GLU A 62 12.91 10.83 -8.72
CA GLU A 62 13.96 9.82 -8.91
C GLU A 62 15.36 10.42 -8.80
N GLN A 63 15.62 11.52 -9.51
CA GLN A 63 16.92 12.20 -9.52
C GLN A 63 17.32 12.75 -8.15
N ARG A 64 16.35 13.21 -7.36
CA ARG A 64 16.60 13.82 -6.05
C ARG A 64 16.73 12.78 -4.94
N LEU A 65 15.88 11.76 -4.93
CA LEU A 65 15.86 10.74 -3.88
C LEU A 65 17.01 9.74 -4.03
N LYS A 66 17.34 9.31 -5.25
CA LYS A 66 18.43 8.35 -5.54
C LYS A 66 18.40 7.08 -4.67
N ILE A 67 17.21 6.60 -4.33
CA ILE A 67 17.01 5.38 -3.52
C ILE A 67 16.91 4.18 -4.47
N LYS A 68 17.70 3.13 -4.20
CA LYS A 68 17.67 1.89 -5.00
C LYS A 68 16.25 1.31 -5.06
N GLY A 69 15.76 1.07 -6.26
CA GLY A 69 14.43 0.51 -6.50
C GLY A 69 13.28 1.52 -6.49
N LEU A 70 13.55 2.82 -6.27
CA LEU A 70 12.61 3.91 -6.50
C LEU A 70 13.02 4.66 -7.77
N ASN A 71 12.16 4.61 -8.78
CA ASN A 71 12.36 5.28 -10.06
C ASN A 71 11.04 5.86 -10.57
N GLU A 72 11.10 6.62 -11.65
CA GLU A 72 9.96 7.27 -12.27
C GLU A 72 8.80 6.29 -12.51
N ARG A 73 9.11 5.10 -13.05
CA ARG A 73 8.11 4.05 -13.27
C ARG A 73 7.42 3.62 -11.97
N ARG A 74 8.17 3.39 -10.89
CA ARG A 74 7.61 3.03 -9.59
C ARG A 74 6.73 4.13 -9.02
N PHE A 75 7.13 5.39 -9.15
CA PHE A 75 6.29 6.51 -8.71
C PHE A 75 4.99 6.60 -9.51
N ARG A 76 5.00 6.31 -10.83
CA ARG A 76 3.77 6.19 -11.64
C ARG A 76 2.86 5.06 -11.11
N GLU A 77 3.43 3.91 -10.76
CA GLU A 77 2.70 2.78 -10.16
C GLU A 77 2.08 3.17 -8.80
N PHE A 78 2.82 3.85 -7.93
CA PHE A 78 2.34 4.29 -6.61
C PHE A 78 1.23 5.32 -6.72
N ARG A 79 1.39 6.30 -7.60
CA ARG A 79 0.37 7.29 -7.94
C ARG A 79 -0.93 6.61 -8.40
N ARG A 80 -0.83 5.64 -9.31
CA ARG A 80 -1.98 4.85 -9.77
C ARG A 80 -2.61 4.06 -8.62
N LEU A 81 -1.80 3.40 -7.80
CA LEU A 81 -2.27 2.63 -6.66
C LEU A 81 -3.14 3.47 -5.72
N TYR A 82 -2.70 4.69 -5.38
CA TYR A 82 -3.47 5.60 -4.55
C TYR A 82 -4.80 6.02 -5.20
N LEU A 83 -4.76 6.41 -6.47
CA LEU A 83 -5.96 6.84 -7.22
C LEU A 83 -7.00 5.72 -7.39
N VAL A 84 -6.54 4.48 -7.56
CA VAL A 84 -7.40 3.31 -7.78
C VAL A 84 -7.94 2.74 -6.47
N TYR A 85 -7.15 2.79 -5.41
CA TYR A 85 -7.51 2.23 -4.11
C TYR A 85 -7.53 3.26 -2.97
N PRO A 86 -8.28 4.38 -3.09
CA PRO A 86 -8.36 5.38 -2.03
C PRO A 86 -8.97 4.81 -0.73
N GLN A 87 -9.77 3.75 -0.82
CA GLN A 87 -10.36 3.05 0.33
C GLN A 87 -9.33 2.39 1.26
N LEU A 88 -8.09 2.14 0.80
CA LEU A 88 -7.03 1.56 1.65
C LEU A 88 -6.55 2.51 2.75
N LYS A 89 -6.91 3.80 2.66
CA LYS A 89 -6.54 4.86 3.61
C LYS A 89 -6.67 4.43 5.07
N VAL A 90 -7.84 3.94 5.48
CA VAL A 90 -8.10 3.57 6.88
C VAL A 90 -7.17 2.44 7.32
N SER A 91 -7.03 1.39 6.51
CA SER A 91 -6.17 0.24 6.82
C SER A 91 -4.69 0.62 6.87
N VAL A 92 -4.23 1.47 5.95
CA VAL A 92 -2.85 1.97 5.91
C VAL A 92 -2.56 2.84 7.13
N THR A 93 -3.43 3.80 7.46
CA THR A 93 -3.24 4.67 8.64
C THR A 93 -3.26 3.87 9.94
N GLN A 94 -4.17 2.91 10.09
CA GLN A 94 -4.22 2.02 11.26
C GLN A 94 -2.95 1.17 11.38
N TYR A 95 -2.51 0.57 10.27
CA TYR A 95 -1.26 -0.20 10.25
C TYR A 95 -0.09 0.67 10.68
N ILE A 96 0.06 1.85 10.10
CA ILE A 96 1.15 2.75 10.42
C ILE A 96 1.10 3.22 11.87
N ALA A 97 -0.07 3.60 12.39
CA ALA A 97 -0.24 3.98 13.78
C ALA A 97 0.17 2.85 14.75
N SER A 98 -0.11 1.60 14.39
CA SER A 98 0.31 0.42 15.16
C SER A 98 1.83 0.16 15.12
N GLN A 99 2.53 0.59 14.07
CA GLN A 99 3.97 0.40 13.90
C GLN A 99 4.79 1.59 14.45
N ILE A 100 4.25 2.82 14.40
CA ILE A 100 4.95 4.07 14.79
C ILE A 100 5.16 4.21 16.31
N GLN A 101 4.64 3.31 17.15
CA GLN A 101 5.14 3.19 18.53
C GLN A 101 6.62 2.77 18.61
N ILE A 102 7.25 2.36 17.50
CA ILE A 102 8.71 2.24 17.36
C ILE A 102 9.24 3.45 16.56
N ARG A 103 9.81 4.41 17.31
CA ARG A 103 10.56 5.64 16.92
C ARG A 103 9.76 6.93 16.67
N GLN A 104 9.55 7.63 17.80
CA GLN A 104 9.21 9.05 17.96
C GLN A 104 10.32 10.03 17.46
N SER A 105 10.73 9.98 16.18
CA SER A 105 11.63 11.03 15.63
C SER A 105 11.13 11.71 14.36
N LEU A 106 9.91 11.41 13.90
CA LEU A 106 9.26 12.18 12.83
C LEU A 106 8.12 13.07 13.37
N THR A 107 7.82 13.00 14.67
CA THR A 107 6.63 13.64 15.24
C THR A 107 6.83 15.11 15.62
N ALA A 108 8.07 15.55 15.89
CA ALA A 108 8.32 16.94 16.31
C ALA A 108 8.13 17.98 15.17
N GLU A 109 8.18 17.57 13.90
CA GLU A 109 7.83 18.43 12.76
C GLU A 109 6.42 18.14 12.20
N SER A 110 5.73 17.13 12.74
CA SER A 110 4.47 16.59 12.20
C SER A 110 3.22 17.11 12.91
N GLU A 111 3.37 17.98 13.91
CA GLU A 111 2.21 18.61 14.57
C GLU A 111 1.44 19.56 13.65
N ASN A 112 2.02 19.97 12.51
CA ASN A 112 1.39 20.95 11.61
C ASN A 112 0.98 20.46 10.21
N GLY A 113 1.16 19.19 9.80
CA GLY A 113 0.86 18.89 8.37
C GLY A 113 0.67 17.46 7.86
N ILE A 114 0.97 16.39 8.59
CA ILE A 114 1.18 15.10 7.90
C ILE A 114 -0.02 14.13 7.95
N TRP A 115 -0.96 14.30 8.89
CA TRP A 115 -2.05 13.33 9.09
C TRP A 115 -3.46 13.94 9.16
N LYS A 116 -3.68 15.16 8.64
CA LYS A 116 -5.04 15.70 8.45
C LYS A 116 -5.70 15.08 7.22
N PHE A 117 -5.76 13.77 7.22
CA PHE A 117 -6.51 12.99 6.26
C PHE A 117 -8.00 13.18 6.57
N SER A 118 -8.74 13.86 5.69
CA SER A 118 -10.20 14.00 5.83
C SER A 118 -10.83 12.63 6.06
N THR A 119 -11.45 12.41 7.21
CA THR A 119 -12.16 11.18 7.62
C THR A 119 -13.51 11.05 6.94
N GLU A 120 -13.65 11.55 5.71
CA GLU A 120 -14.87 11.30 4.96
C GLU A 120 -14.88 9.83 4.53
N PRO A 121 -15.91 9.07 4.90
CA PRO A 121 -16.05 7.69 4.46
C PRO A 121 -16.18 7.68 2.94
N LEU A 122 -15.22 7.06 2.26
CA LEU A 122 -15.35 6.78 0.84
C LEU A 122 -16.55 5.84 0.65
N GLN A 123 -17.54 6.31 -0.11
CA GLN A 123 -18.69 5.51 -0.52
C GLN A 123 -18.18 4.27 -1.24
N THR A 124 -18.26 3.12 -0.57
CA THR A 124 -17.87 1.83 -1.14
C THR A 124 -19.15 1.16 -1.63
N GLU A 125 -19.21 0.88 -2.93
CA GLU A 125 -20.35 0.15 -3.48
C GLU A 125 -20.41 -1.27 -2.88
N THR A 126 -21.62 -1.79 -2.69
CA THR A 126 -21.87 -3.06 -1.97
C THR A 126 -21.15 -4.28 -2.58
N TRP A 127 -20.81 -4.24 -3.87
CA TRP A 127 -20.10 -5.31 -4.57
C TRP A 127 -18.57 -5.21 -4.49
N MET A 128 -18.03 -4.10 -3.98
CA MET A 128 -16.59 -3.91 -3.84
C MET A 128 -16.04 -4.73 -2.67
N ILE A 129 -14.81 -5.18 -2.81
CA ILE A 129 -14.13 -5.91 -1.73
C ILE A 129 -13.76 -4.92 -0.61
N PRO A 130 -14.04 -5.25 0.66
CA PRO A 130 -13.65 -4.43 1.78
C PRO A 130 -12.15 -4.10 1.79
N ALA A 131 -11.80 -2.86 2.13
CA ALA A 131 -10.43 -2.36 2.08
C ALA A 131 -9.47 -3.16 2.98
N ASP A 132 -9.93 -3.57 4.15
CA ASP A 132 -9.19 -4.42 5.08
C ASP A 132 -8.84 -5.77 4.44
N ARG A 133 -9.77 -6.36 3.69
CA ARG A 133 -9.52 -7.63 3.01
C ARG A 133 -8.51 -7.47 1.89
N LEU A 134 -8.63 -6.43 1.07
CA LEU A 134 -7.65 -6.10 0.03
C LEU A 134 -6.26 -5.91 0.63
N PHE A 135 -6.15 -5.08 1.68
CA PHE A 135 -4.90 -4.75 2.36
C PHE A 135 -4.22 -5.99 2.97
N ASN A 136 -4.99 -6.86 3.62
CA ASN A 136 -4.44 -8.02 4.32
C ASN A 136 -4.16 -9.22 3.41
N ARG A 137 -4.83 -9.32 2.25
CA ARG A 137 -4.72 -10.52 1.39
C ARG A 137 -3.88 -10.32 0.15
N LEU A 138 -3.79 -9.10 -0.38
CA LEU A 138 -3.07 -8.82 -1.61
C LEU A 138 -1.74 -8.12 -1.32
N SER A 139 -0.66 -8.60 -1.95
CA SER A 139 0.61 -7.87 -1.92
C SER A 139 0.54 -6.62 -2.80
N SER A 140 1.41 -5.64 -2.54
CA SER A 140 1.47 -4.43 -3.36
C SER A 140 1.68 -4.72 -4.85
N THR A 141 2.41 -5.78 -5.20
CA THR A 141 2.59 -6.18 -6.60
C THR A 141 1.27 -6.61 -7.24
N HIS A 142 0.44 -7.40 -6.54
CA HIS A 142 -0.89 -7.79 -7.04
C HIS A 142 -1.78 -6.56 -7.21
N LEU A 143 -1.84 -5.70 -6.18
CA LEU A 143 -2.62 -4.47 -6.25
C LEU A 143 -2.20 -3.59 -7.43
N ASN A 144 -0.89 -3.44 -7.68
CA ASN A 144 -0.38 -2.68 -8.82
C ASN A 144 -0.77 -3.31 -10.17
N THR A 145 -0.67 -4.63 -10.30
CA THR A 145 -1.08 -5.34 -11.54
C THR A 145 -2.57 -5.13 -11.80
N ILE A 146 -3.41 -5.36 -10.78
CA ILE A 146 -4.86 -5.24 -10.86
C ILE A 146 -5.28 -3.77 -11.09
N SER A 147 -4.52 -2.81 -10.56
CA SER A 147 -4.79 -1.38 -10.75
C SER A 147 -4.75 -0.91 -12.20
N GLY A 148 -4.13 -1.69 -13.10
CA GLY A 148 -4.13 -1.42 -14.54
C GLY A 148 -5.46 -1.73 -15.24
N ILE A 149 -6.40 -2.39 -14.55
CA ILE A 149 -7.71 -2.75 -15.12
C ILE A 149 -8.66 -1.57 -14.95
N GLU A 150 -9.03 -0.91 -16.05
CA GLU A 150 -9.88 0.29 -16.04
C GLU A 150 -11.32 -0.01 -15.60
N ASN A 151 -11.92 -1.10 -16.10
CA ASN A 151 -13.28 -1.49 -15.74
C ASN A 151 -13.34 -1.96 -14.27
N PRO A 152 -14.11 -1.28 -13.39
CA PRO A 152 -14.06 -1.53 -11.95
C PRO A 152 -14.74 -2.86 -11.57
N VAL A 153 -15.74 -3.33 -12.33
CA VAL A 153 -16.36 -4.65 -12.13
C VAL A 153 -15.38 -5.76 -12.48
N LYS A 154 -14.70 -5.65 -13.64
CA LYS A 154 -13.64 -6.58 -14.04
C LYS A 154 -12.51 -6.58 -13.01
N ARG A 155 -12.15 -5.41 -12.47
CA ARG A 155 -11.14 -5.29 -11.42
C ARG A 155 -11.54 -6.06 -10.16
N ALA A 156 -12.74 -5.82 -9.62
CA ALA A 156 -13.23 -6.53 -8.44
C ALA A 156 -13.32 -8.05 -8.64
N PHE A 157 -13.65 -8.50 -9.85
CA PHE A 157 -13.59 -9.92 -10.20
C PHE A 157 -12.17 -10.48 -9.99
N TYR A 158 -11.14 -9.84 -10.57
CA TYR A 158 -9.76 -10.30 -10.39
C TYR A 158 -9.24 -10.12 -8.97
N GLU A 159 -9.67 -9.09 -8.24
CA GLU A 159 -9.37 -8.94 -6.81
C GLU A 159 -9.91 -10.16 -6.04
N MET A 160 -11.15 -10.58 -6.32
CA MET A 160 -11.80 -11.70 -5.66
C MET A 160 -11.10 -13.02 -5.98
N GLU A 161 -10.82 -13.28 -7.25
CA GLU A 161 -10.13 -14.50 -7.69
C GLU A 161 -8.71 -14.59 -7.12
N THR A 162 -7.99 -13.47 -7.05
CA THR A 162 -6.66 -13.42 -6.44
C THR A 162 -6.71 -13.72 -4.93
N ILE A 163 -7.74 -13.26 -4.23
CA ILE A 163 -7.91 -13.53 -2.79
C ILE A 163 -8.31 -14.98 -2.53
N ARG A 164 -9.17 -15.55 -3.39
CA ARG A 164 -9.62 -16.94 -3.27
C ARG A 164 -8.48 -17.93 -3.45
N GLY A 165 -7.50 -17.58 -4.29
CA GLY A 165 -6.39 -18.46 -4.64
C GLY A 165 -6.85 -19.55 -5.60
N CYS A 166 -6.05 -19.76 -6.65
CA CYS A 166 -5.99 -21.05 -7.34
C CYS A 166 -5.43 -22.12 -6.41
#